data_AF-E1LQV8-F1
#
_entry.id   AF-E1LQV8-F1
#
_cell.length_a   1.000
_cell.length_b   1.000
_cell.length_c   1.000
_cell.angle_alpha   90.00
_cell.angle_beta   90.00
_cell.angle_gamma   90.00
#
_symmetry.space_group_name_H-M   'P 1'
#
loop_
_entity.id
_entity.type
_entity.pdbx_description
1 polymer ?
#
loop_
_entity_poly.entity_id
_entity_poly.type
_entity_poly.pdbx_seq_one_letter_code
_entity_poly.pdbx_strand_id
1 'polypeptide(L)' 'MSNKIVEYKDLIAFHPGQYVEELIEDYNVTQKEFAERLGVSEKTISKLVNAE' A
#
# COMPACT_ATOMS: atom_id res chain seq x y z
N MET A 1 -10.67 4.17 6.23
CA MET A 1 -10.60 5.25 5.24
C MET A 1 -11.63 5.00 4.16
N SER A 2 -12.28 6.02 3.63
CA SER A 2 -13.24 5.88 2.53
C SER A 2 -12.47 5.66 1.22
N ASN A 3 -12.66 4.50 0.57
CA ASN A 3 -12.08 4.22 -0.73
C ASN A 3 -12.53 5.29 -1.73
N LYS A 4 -11.61 6.17 -2.13
CA LYS A 4 -11.89 7.19 -3.14
C LYS A 4 -11.71 6.56 -4.52
N ILE A 5 -12.81 6.04 -5.05
CA ILE A 5 -12.86 5.55 -6.43
C ILE A 5 -12.86 6.77 -7.36
N VAL A 6 -11.83 6.89 -8.18
CA VAL A 6 -11.75 7.93 -9.22
C VAL A 6 -11.90 7.22 -10.57
N GLU A 7 -13.06 7.39 -11.21
CA GLU A 7 -13.35 6.81 -12.52
C GLU A 7 -12.88 7.76 -13.63
N TYR A 8 -12.09 7.25 -14.58
CA TYR A 8 -11.64 7.97 -15.77
C TYR A 8 -11.97 7.12 -17.01
N LYS A 9 -13.12 7.37 -17.66
CA LYS A 9 -13.67 6.46 -18.72
C LYS A 9 -13.74 5.00 -18.19
N ASP A 10 -13.75 4.00 -19.08
CA ASP A 10 -13.74 2.56 -18.75
C ASP A 10 -12.43 2.07 -18.06
N LEU A 11 -11.66 2.95 -17.42
CA LEU A 11 -10.44 2.64 -16.68
C LEU A 11 -10.64 2.88 -15.19
N ILE A 12 -10.42 1.81 -14.42
CA ILE A 12 -10.39 1.82 -12.96
C ILE A 12 -8.92 1.84 -12.54
N ALA A 13 -8.55 2.77 -11.68
CA ALA A 13 -7.21 2.84 -11.08
C ALA A 13 -7.30 2.63 -9.57
N PHE A 14 -6.36 1.84 -9.04
CA PHE A 14 -6.21 1.60 -7.61
C PHE A 14 -4.90 2.23 -7.13
N HIS A 15 -4.93 2.80 -5.93
CA HIS A 15 -3.74 3.37 -5.34
C HIS A 15 -2.74 2.25 -5.01
N PRO A 16 -1.45 2.35 -5.37
CA PRO A 16 -0.48 1.29 -5.12
C PRO A 16 -0.34 0.93 -3.63
N GLY A 17 -0.58 1.90 -2.74
CA GLY A 17 -0.65 1.68 -1.29
C GLY A 17 -1.69 0.66 -0.84
N GLN A 18 -2.82 0.53 -1.55
CA GLN A 18 -3.84 -0.45 -1.20
C GLN A 18 -3.33 -1.88 -1.36
N TYR A 19 -2.67 -2.18 -2.48
CA TYR A 19 -2.08 -3.51 -2.69
C TYR A 19 -0.99 -3.83 -1.66
N VAL A 20 -0.20 -2.82 -1.27
CA VAL A 20 0.84 -3.01 -0.25
C VAL A 20 0.21 -3.29 1.12
N GLU A 21 -0.84 -2.57 1.49
CA GLU A 21 -1.58 -2.78 2.75
C GLU A 21 -2.23 -4.17 2.80
N GLU A 22 -2.90 -4.59 1.72
CA GLU A 22 -3.49 -5.93 1.59
C GLU A 22 -2.44 -7.04 1.76
N LEU A 23 -1.27 -6.91 1.13
CA LEU A 23 -0.20 -7.90 1.26
C LEU A 23 0.39 -7.97 2.68
N ILE A 24 0.47 -6.84 3.38
CA ILE A 24 0.93 -6.80 4.77
C ILE A 24 -0.06 -7.54 5.68
N GLU A 25 -1.36 -7.32 5.47
CA GLU A 25 -2.43 -8.02 6.18
C GLU A 25 -2.45 -9.52 5.86
N ASP A 26 -2.41 -9.90 4.58
CA ASP A 26 -2.42 -11.29 4.12
C ASP A 26 -1.22 -12.10 4.65
N TYR A 27 -0.05 -11.46 4.73
CA TYR A 27 1.15 -12.08 5.29
C TYR A 27 1.22 -12.02 6.82
N ASN A 28 0.28 -11.32 7.47
CA ASN A 28 0.20 -11.13 8.91
C ASN A 28 1.54 -10.64 9.49
N VAL A 29 2.08 -9.59 8.89
CA VAL A 29 3.32 -8.92 9.30
C VAL A 29 3.07 -7.44 9.60
N THR A 30 4.03 -6.80 10.26
CA THR A 30 4.04 -5.34 10.43
C THR A 30 4.66 -4.65 9.20
N GLN A 31 4.37 -3.35 8.99
CA GLN A 31 5.04 -2.55 7.95
C GLN A 31 6.57 -2.58 8.07
N LYS A 32 7.08 -2.61 9.31
CA LYS A 32 8.50 -2.71 9.61
C LYS A 32 9.08 -4.03 9.11
N GLU A 33 8.49 -5.16 9.49
CA GLU A 33 8.95 -6.50 9.03
C GLU A 33 8.84 -6.64 7.51
N PHE A 34 7.79 -6.07 6.91
CA PHE A 34 7.62 -6.04 5.46
C PHE A 34 8.73 -5.23 4.78
N ALA A 35 9.08 -4.05 5.32
CA ALA A 35 10.17 -3.22 4.82
C ALA A 35 11.54 -3.93 4.95
N GLU A 36 11.79 -4.58 6.09
CA GLU A 36 13.01 -5.35 6.34
C GLU A 36 13.18 -6.49 5.33
N ARG A 37 12.11 -7.24 5.03
CA ARG A 37 12.12 -8.30 4.02
C ARG A 37 12.43 -7.79 2.61
N LEU A 38 11.99 -6.58 2.28
CA LEU A 38 12.23 -5.94 0.99
C LEU A 38 13.55 -5.18 0.91
N GLY A 39 14.30 -5.07 2.01
CA GLY A 39 15.55 -4.29 2.07
C GLY A 39 15.34 -2.78 1.87
N VAL A 40 14.16 -2.26 2.22
CA VAL A 40 13.82 -0.83 2.12
C VAL A 40 13.58 -0.23 3.50
N SER A 41 13.49 1.10 3.57
CA SER A 41 13.14 1.78 4.82
C SER A 41 11.65 1.62 5.15
N GLU A 42 11.31 1.55 6.43
CA GLU A 42 9.91 1.60 6.90
C GLU A 42 9.18 2.86 6.38
N LYS A 43 9.90 4.00 6.28
CA LYS A 43 9.37 5.24 5.69
C LYS A 43 8.94 5.08 4.24
N THR A 44 9.64 4.24 3.47
CA THR A 44 9.27 3.95 2.07
C THR A 44 7.91 3.25 2.02
N ILE A 45 7.69 2.24 2.87
CA ILE A 45 6.40 1.54 2.97
C ILE A 45 5.31 2.48 3.48
N SER A 46 5.60 3.27 4.50
CA SER A 46 4.65 4.23 5.09
C SER A 46 4.15 5.25 4.05
N LYS A 47 5.03 5.79 3.20
CA LYS A 47 4.64 6.71 2.12
C LYS A 47 3.71 6.07 1.10
N LEU A 48 4.00 4.81 0.72
CA LEU A 48 3.14 4.07 -0.20
C LEU A 48 1.75 3.84 0.39
N VAL A 49 1.66 3.39 1.64
CA VAL A 49 0.36 3.13 2.29
C VAL A 49 -0.43 4.43 2.52
N ASN A 50 0.25 5.53 2.86
CA ASN A 50 -0.38 6.82 3.17
C ASN A 50 -0.64 7.73 1.96
N ALA A 51 -0.29 7.30 0.74
CA ALA A 51 -0.43 8.11 -0.48
C ALA A 51 0.30 9.47 -0.44
N GLU A 52 1.54 9.47 0.08
CA GLU A 52 2.40 10.67 0.27
C GLU A 52 3.53 10.79 -0.76
#